data_AF-D5P2T1-F1
#
_entry.id   AF-D5P2T1-F1
#
_cell.length_a   1.000
_cell.length_b   1.000
_cell.length_c   1.000
_cell.angle_alpha   90.00
_cell.angle_beta   90.00
_cell.angle_gamma   90.00
#
_symmetry.space_group_name_H-M   'P 1'
#
loop_
_entity.id
_entity.type
_entity.pdbx_description
1 polymer ?
#
loop_
_entity_poly.entity_id
_entity_poly.type
_entity_poly.pdbx_seq_one_letter_code
_entity_poly.pdbx_strand_id
1 'polypeptide(L)' 'DTLSAAGPRAIAGRRDFEDVALAVAARAVTAAALARNESRGCHHRAEYPDPAPEQAASSVLRLGADPNSVLVEALAAVG' A
#
# COMPACT_ATOMS: atom_id res chain seq x y z
N ASP A 1 -9.37 -3.00 6.92
CA ASP A 1 -9.58 -2.87 8.38
C ASP A 1 -8.50 -3.47 9.25
N THR A 2 -8.01 -4.68 9.01
CA THR A 2 -7.03 -5.34 9.92
C THR A 2 -5.69 -4.60 10.04
N LEU A 3 -5.13 -4.10 8.94
CA LEU A 3 -3.81 -3.46 8.92
C LEU A 3 -3.79 -2.05 9.53
N SER A 4 -4.88 -1.30 9.41
CA SER A 4 -5.02 0.06 10.00
C SER A 4 -5.26 -0.01 11.51
N ALA A 5 -5.88 -1.09 11.99
CA ALA A 5 -6.09 -1.36 13.41
C ALA A 5 -4.83 -1.87 14.15
N ALA A 6 -3.71 -2.08 13.44
CA ALA A 6 -2.48 -2.54 14.08
C ALA A 6 -1.96 -1.50 15.09
N GLY A 7 -1.92 -1.90 16.37
CA GLY A 7 -1.48 -1.02 17.45
C GLY A 7 0.05 -0.91 17.57
N PRO A 8 0.55 0.07 18.34
CA PRO A 8 1.96 0.16 18.69
C PRO A 8 2.46 -1.12 19.37
N ARG A 9 3.71 -1.50 19.10
CA ARG A 9 4.37 -2.66 19.72
C ARG A 9 5.72 -2.26 20.31
N ALA A 10 6.00 -2.74 21.53
CA ALA A 10 7.32 -2.63 22.12
C ALA A 10 8.30 -3.56 21.40
N ILE A 11 9.47 -3.05 21.01
CA ILE A 11 10.49 -3.80 20.29
C ILE A 11 11.48 -4.35 21.32
N ALA A 12 11.43 -5.66 21.59
CA ALA A 12 12.35 -6.34 22.49
C ALA A 12 13.50 -7.05 21.73
N GLY A 13 13.35 -7.25 20.42
CA GLY A 13 14.40 -7.79 19.58
C GLY A 13 14.09 -7.77 18.09
N ARG A 14 14.96 -8.44 17.31
CA ARG A 14 14.91 -8.49 15.84
C ARG A 14 13.54 -8.87 15.30
N ARG A 15 12.92 -9.90 15.87
CA ARG A 15 11.62 -10.41 15.40
C ARG A 15 10.52 -9.35 15.51
N ASP A 16 10.48 -8.59 16.60
CA ASP A 16 9.47 -7.56 16.79
C ASP A 16 9.65 -6.42 15.80
N PHE A 17 10.91 -6.04 15.55
CA PHE A 17 11.23 -5.03 14.54
C PHE A 17 10.80 -5.46 13.13
N GLU A 18 11.08 -6.70 12.75
CA GLU A 18 10.68 -7.26 11.45
C GLU A 18 9.16 -7.33 11.30
N ASP A 19 8.43 -7.68 12.36
CA ASP A 19 6.97 -7.72 12.34
C ASP A 19 6.36 -6.33 12.14
N VAL A 20 6.89 -5.30 12.83
CA VAL A 20 6.47 -3.91 12.62
C VAL A 20 6.78 -3.45 11.19
N ALA A 21 7.96 -3.74 10.67
CA ALA A 21 8.34 -3.39 9.31
C ALA A 21 7.45 -4.09 8.27
N LEU A 22 7.13 -5.37 8.49
CA LEU A 22 6.23 -6.13 7.63
C LEU A 22 4.81 -5.56 7.66
N ALA A 23 4.30 -5.15 8.82
CA ALA A 23 2.99 -4.51 8.94
C ALA A 23 2.94 -3.17 8.19
N VAL A 24 4.00 -2.36 8.26
CA VAL A 24 4.11 -1.11 7.48
C VAL A 24 4.12 -1.39 5.98
N ALA A 25 4.92 -2.37 5.52
CA ALA A 25 4.98 -2.75 4.12
C ALA A 25 3.63 -3.27 3.60
N ALA A 26 2.95 -4.12 4.39
CA ALA A 26 1.62 -4.63 4.07
C ALA A 26 0.61 -3.50 3.91
N ARG A 27 0.59 -2.51 4.83
CA ARG A 27 -0.26 -1.31 4.70
C ARG A 27 0.01 -0.56 3.41
N ALA A 28 1.27 -0.32 3.09
CA ALA A 28 1.66 0.43 1.89
C ALA A 28 1.21 -0.28 0.60
N VAL A 29 1.45 -1.59 0.50
CA VAL A 29 1.03 -2.41 -0.64
C VAL A 29 -0.50 -2.47 -0.76
N THR A 30 -1.22 -2.68 0.35
CA THR A 30 -2.69 -2.71 0.35
C THR A 30 -3.27 -1.34 -0.04
N ALA A 31 -2.71 -0.23 0.44
CA ALA A 31 -3.14 1.10 0.04
C ALA A 31 -2.96 1.34 -1.47
N ALA A 32 -1.80 0.96 -2.02
CA ALA A 32 -1.56 1.05 -3.46
C ALA A 32 -2.54 0.19 -4.27
N ALA A 33 -2.78 -1.06 -3.84
CA ALA A 33 -3.71 -1.97 -4.49
C ALA A 33 -5.16 -1.46 -4.46
N LEU A 34 -5.61 -0.89 -3.33
CA LEU A 34 -6.95 -0.32 -3.20
C LEU A 34 -7.16 0.93 -4.06
N ALA A 35 -6.11 1.72 -4.29
CA ALA A 35 -6.18 2.92 -5.12
C ALA A 35 -6.22 2.62 -6.63
N ARG A 36 -5.85 1.40 -7.06
CA ARG A 36 -5.94 0.97 -8.47
C ARG A 36 -7.30 0.35 -8.73
N ASN A 37 -8.00 0.82 -9.76
CA ASN A 37 -9.25 0.26 -10.26
C ASN A 37 -8.99 -0.49 -11.56
N GLU A 38 -8.07 -1.45 -11.51
CA GLU A 38 -7.69 -2.30 -12.63
C GLU A 38 -7.13 -3.63 -12.14
N SER A 39 -6.90 -4.56 -13.07
CA SER A 39 -6.05 -5.72 -12.86
C SER A 39 -4.88 -5.68 -13.84
N ARG A 40 -3.66 -5.86 -13.33
CA ARG A 40 -2.44 -5.81 -14.15
C ARG A 40 -1.32 -6.59 -13.48
N GLY A 41 -0.71 -7.52 -14.23
CA GLY A 41 0.40 -8.34 -13.73
C GLY A 41 -0.02 -9.16 -12.50
N CYS A 42 0.73 -9.02 -11.40
CA CYS A 42 0.43 -9.73 -10.14
C CYS A 42 -0.74 -9.10 -9.34
N HIS A 43 -1.19 -7.89 -9.67
CA HIS A 43 -2.33 -7.26 -9.02
C HIS A 43 -3.62 -7.67 -9.73
N HIS A 44 -4.56 -8.25 -8.98
CA HIS A 44 -5.88 -8.65 -9.49
C HIS A 44 -6.98 -8.11 -8.57
N ARG A 45 -8.04 -7.58 -9.19
CA ARG A 45 -9.28 -7.13 -8.56
C ARG A 45 -10.47 -7.64 -9.37
N ALA A 46 -11.31 -8.45 -8.74
CA ALA A 46 -12.45 -9.05 -9.42
C ALA A 46 -13.45 -7.99 -9.93
N GLU A 47 -13.61 -6.89 -9.18
CA GLU A 47 -14.46 -5.77 -9.59
C GLU A 47 -13.90 -4.97 -10.78
N TYR A 48 -12.60 -5.07 -11.05
CA TYR A 48 -11.89 -4.38 -12.14
C TYR A 48 -10.95 -5.36 -12.86
N PRO A 49 -11.49 -6.30 -13.65
CA PRO A 49 -10.73 -7.43 -14.19
C PRO A 49 -9.74 -7.05 -15.30
N ASP A 50 -9.91 -5.88 -15.91
CA ASP A 50 -9.12 -5.43 -17.06
C ASP A 50 -8.07 -4.36 -16.65
N PRO A 51 -6.97 -4.23 -17.40
CA PRO A 51 -6.01 -3.14 -17.22
C PRO A 51 -6.61 -1.80 -17.67
N ALA A 52 -6.30 -0.72 -16.95
CA ALA A 52 -6.72 0.65 -17.23
C ALA A 52 -5.53 1.50 -17.76
N PRO A 53 -5.49 1.87 -19.06
CA PRO A 53 -4.39 2.64 -19.64
C PRO A 53 -4.09 3.96 -18.92
N GLU A 54 -5.11 4.65 -18.44
CA GLU A 54 -5.01 5.89 -17.66
C GLU A 54 -4.29 5.71 -16.31
N GLN A 55 -4.24 4.48 -15.79
CA GLN A 55 -3.54 4.15 -14.56
C GLN A 55 -2.13 3.60 -14.81
N ALA A 56 -1.66 3.51 -16.06
CA ALA A 56 -0.36 2.93 -16.44
C ALA A 56 0.87 3.78 -16.05
N ALA A 57 0.87 4.28 -14.82
CA ALA A 57 1.96 4.97 -14.15
C ALA A 57 2.21 4.35 -12.77
N SER A 58 3.37 4.64 -12.20
CA SER A 58 3.72 4.25 -10.83
C SER A 58 2.86 4.98 -9.81
N SER A 59 2.66 4.35 -8.65
CA SER A 59 2.09 5.02 -7.47
C SER A 59 3.23 5.46 -6.55
N VAL A 60 3.15 6.69 -6.03
CA VAL A 60 3.99 7.17 -4.94
C VAL A 60 3.24 6.98 -3.64
N LEU A 61 3.92 6.44 -2.63
CA LEU A 61 3.36 6.25 -1.31
C LEU A 61 4.11 7.13 -0.33
N ARG A 62 3.38 7.83 0.54
CA ARG A 62 3.94 8.55 1.68
C ARG A 62 3.34 8.03 2.96
N LEU A 63 4.16 7.87 3.98
CA LEU A 63 3.65 7.65 5.34
C LEU A 63 3.00 8.96 5.80
N GLY A 64 1.77 8.87 6.31
CA GLY A 64 1.07 10.04 6.82
C GLY A 64 1.55 10.43 8.22
N ALA A 65 0.98 11.51 8.75
CA ALA A 65 1.29 11.98 10.11
C ALA A 65 0.84 10.99 11.19
N ASP A 66 -0.24 10.24 10.93
CA ASP A 66 -0.61 9.08 11.73
C ASP A 66 0.26 7.86 11.32
N PRO A 67 0.93 7.18 12.26
CA PRO A 67 1.85 6.06 11.96
C PRO A 67 1.22 4.87 11.24
N ASN A 68 -0.12 4.77 11.26
CA ASN A 68 -0.88 3.72 10.59
C ASN A 68 -1.51 4.19 9.27
N SER A 69 -1.30 5.44 8.89
CA SER A 69 -1.82 6.02 7.65
C SER A 69 -0.80 5.98 6.51
N VAL A 70 -1.27 5.69 5.30
CA VAL A 70 -0.49 5.76 4.06
C VAL A 70 -1.28 6.60 3.07
N LEU A 71 -0.60 7.59 2.48
CA LEU A 71 -1.13 8.43 1.41
C LEU A 71 -0.65 7.87 0.08
N VAL A 72 -1.58 7.73 -0.87
CA VAL A 72 -1.29 7.31 -2.24
C VAL A 72 -1.39 8.51 -3.15
N GLU A 73 -0.31 8.80 -3.87
CA GLU A 73 -0.25 9.83 -4.89
C GLU A 73 0.02 9.15 -6.23
N ALA A 74 -0.77 9.48 -7.25
CA ALA A 74 -0.43 9.08 -8.60
C ALA A 74 0.80 9.88 -9.04
N LEU A 75 1.87 9.20 -9.47
CA LEU A 75 2.89 9.89 -10.27
C LEU A 75 2.19 10.27 -11.58
N ALA A 76 2.12 11.57 -11.85
CA ALA A 76 1.78 12.02 -13.19
C ALA A 76 2.77 11.36 -14.15
N ALA A 77 2.26 10.77 -15.24
CA ALA A 77 3.13 10.28 -16.30
C ALA A 77 3.99 11.46 -16.78
N VAL A 78 5.30 11.33 -16.68
CA VAL A 78 6.22 12.26 -17.34
C VAL A 78 6.14 11.92 -18.82
N GLY A 79 5.43 12.77 -19.57
CA GLY A 79 5.39 12.75 -21.04
C GLY A 79 6.67 13.30 -21.64
#